data_AF-A0A963V5P9-F1
#
_entry.id   AF-A0A963V5P9-F1
#
_cell.length_a   1.000
_cell.length_b   1.000
_cell.length_c   1.000
_cell.angle_alpha   90.00
_cell.angle_beta   90.00
_cell.angle_gamma   90.00
#
_symmetry.space_group_name_H-M   'P 1'
#
loop_
_entity.id
_entity.type
_entity.pdbx_description
1 polymer ?
#
loop_
_entity_poly.entity_id
_entity_poly.type
_entity_poly.pdbx_seq_one_letter_code
_entity_poly.pdbx_strand_id
1 'polypeptide(L)' 'MVQFTLPKNSKIRTGKTWPKPEGATNVRKFQIYRWSPDDGENPRVDTYFLDMDQCGPMVLDA' A
#
# COMPACT_ATOMS: atom_id res chain seq x y z
N MET A 1 -28.16 -18.05 8.78
CA MET A 1 -27.41 -16.78 8.75
C MET A 1 -26.33 -16.92 7.68
N VAL A 2 -26.47 -16.25 6.54
CA VAL A 2 -25.45 -16.31 5.45
C VAL A 2 -24.36 -15.30 5.78
N GLN A 3 -23.12 -15.75 5.85
CA GLN A 3 -21.99 -14.86 6.06
C GLN A 3 -21.46 -14.41 4.70
N PHE A 4 -21.67 -13.13 4.37
CA PHE A 4 -21.05 -12.47 3.23
C PHE A 4 -19.55 -12.26 3.53
N THR A 5 -18.77 -13.34 3.42
CA THR A 5 -17.31 -13.26 3.53
C THR A 5 -16.70 -13.23 2.13
N LEU A 6 -15.65 -12.43 1.98
CA LEU A 6 -14.86 -12.47 0.75
C LEU A 6 -14.30 -13.88 0.53
N PRO A 7 -14.28 -14.37 -0.73
CA PRO A 7 -13.64 -15.62 -1.09
C PRO A 7 -12.19 -15.66 -0.56
N LYS A 8 -11.69 -16.87 -0.30
CA LYS A 8 -10.35 -17.08 0.29
C LYS A 8 -9.25 -16.27 -0.42
N ASN A 9 -9.34 -16.14 -1.76
CA ASN A 9 -8.33 -15.48 -2.59
C ASN A 9 -8.55 -13.96 -2.76
N SER A 10 -9.67 -13.42 -2.27
CA SER A 10 -10.03 -12.00 -2.39
C SER A 10 -9.87 -11.24 -1.07
N LYS A 11 -9.34 -11.88 -0.03
CA LYS A 11 -9.06 -11.24 1.26
C LYS A 11 -7.76 -10.46 1.19
N ILE A 12 -7.81 -9.16 1.47
CA ILE A 12 -6.65 -8.28 1.49
C ILE A 12 -5.74 -8.66 2.68
N ARG A 13 -4.45 -8.78 2.42
CA ARG A 13 -3.41 -9.04 3.43
C ARG A 13 -2.57 -7.80 3.70
N THR A 14 -1.89 -7.77 4.85
CA THR A 14 -0.83 -6.78 5.09
C THR A 14 0.35 -7.09 4.18
N GLY A 15 0.75 -6.10 3.38
CA GLY A 15 1.88 -6.21 2.47
C GLY A 15 3.18 -5.71 3.08
N LYS A 16 4.11 -5.30 2.22
CA LYS A 16 5.43 -4.80 2.62
C LYS A 16 5.33 -3.38 3.17
N THR A 17 6.04 -3.11 4.27
CA THR A 17 6.28 -1.75 4.75
C THR A 17 7.69 -1.33 4.35
N TRP A 18 7.79 -0.24 3.59
CA TRP A 18 9.06 0.38 3.20
C TRP A 18 9.54 1.33 4.30
N PRO A 19 10.86 1.55 4.43
CA PRO A 19 11.41 2.38 5.49
C PRO A 19 10.95 3.83 5.37
N LYS A 20 10.83 4.51 6.51
CA LYS A 20 10.56 5.95 6.57
C LYS A 20 11.83 6.72 6.23
N PRO A 21 11.78 7.78 5.39
CA PRO A 21 12.93 8.65 5.19
C PRO A 21 13.35 9.29 6.52
N GLU A 22 14.65 9.27 6.80
CA GLU A 22 15.24 9.91 7.97
C GLU A 22 15.41 11.40 7.73
N GLY A 23 15.14 12.22 8.75
CA GLY A 23 15.30 13.68 8.66
C GLY A 23 14.20 14.44 7.93
N ALA A 24 13.27 13.75 7.26
CA ALA A 24 12.12 14.39 6.61
C ALA A 24 11.06 14.81 7.65
N THR A 25 10.62 16.06 7.55
CA THR A 25 9.58 16.66 8.42
C THR A 25 8.19 16.49 7.82
N ASN A 26 8.08 16.59 6.50
CA ASN A 26 6.84 16.48 5.74
C ASN A 26 6.64 15.06 5.17
N VAL A 27 6.51 14.07 6.04
CA VAL A 27 6.36 12.67 5.61
C VAL A 27 4.91 12.27 5.47
N ARG A 28 4.56 11.71 4.30
CA ARG A 28 3.24 11.14 4.05
C ARG A 28 3.30 9.62 3.89
N LYS A 29 2.33 8.95 4.49
CA LYS A 29 2.14 7.50 4.38
C LYS A 29 1.18 7.19 3.23
N PHE A 30 1.64 6.37 2.29
CA PHE A 30 0.84 5.85 1.18
C PHE A 30 0.58 4.37 1.38
N GLN A 31 -0.69 3.99 1.28
CA GLN A 31 -1.14 2.61 1.34
C GLN A 31 -1.57 2.19 -0.07
N ILE A 32 -0.75 1.35 -0.71
CA ILE A 32 -0.92 0.98 -2.12
C ILE A 32 -1.39 -0.46 -2.20
N TYR A 33 -2.57 -0.66 -2.80
CA TYR A 33 -3.08 -1.98 -3.12
C TYR A 33 -2.21 -2.61 -4.21
N ARG A 34 -1.77 -3.85 -3.97
CA ARG A 34 -0.94 -4.63 -4.89
C ARG A 34 -1.56 -6.00 -5.08
N TRP A 35 -1.70 -6.39 -6.34
CA TRP A 35 -2.12 -7.72 -6.73
C TRP A 35 -1.45 -8.06 -8.06
N SER A 36 -0.98 -9.29 -8.18
CA SER A 36 -0.44 -9.82 -9.43
C SER A 36 -1.27 -11.04 -9.84
N PRO A 37 -1.65 -11.18 -11.12
CA PRO A 37 -2.27 -12.40 -11.60
C PRO A 37 -1.28 -13.58 -11.65
N ASP A 38 0.02 -13.31 -11.67
CA ASP A 38 1.06 -14.31 -11.98
C ASP A 38 1.55 -15.09 -10.74
N ASP A 39 1.44 -14.53 -9.54
CA ASP A 39 1.95 -15.13 -8.30
C ASP A 39 0.91 -16.00 -7.56
N GLY A 40 -0.35 -15.96 -8.00
CA GLY A 40 -1.47 -16.67 -7.35
C GLY A 40 -1.75 -16.19 -5.92
N GLU A 41 -1.18 -15.06 -5.51
CA GLU A 41 -1.36 -14.53 -4.17
C GLU A 41 -2.65 -13.74 -4.02
N ASN A 42 -3.11 -13.64 -2.77
CA ASN A 42 -4.14 -12.68 -2.44
C ASN A 42 -3.64 -11.26 -2.62
N PRO A 43 -4.54 -10.30 -2.86
CA PRO A 43 -4.17 -8.91 -2.82
C PRO A 43 -3.62 -8.50 -1.46
N ARG A 44 -2.72 -7.52 -1.48
CA ARG A 44 -2.10 -6.96 -0.28
C ARG A 44 -2.07 -5.44 -0.34
N VAL A 45 -1.86 -4.81 0.81
CA VAL A 45 -1.61 -3.37 0.91
C VAL A 45 -0.19 -3.14 1.41
N ASP A 46 0.64 -2.60 0.53
CA ASP A 46 2.00 -2.17 0.86
C ASP A 46 1.96 -0.74 1.42
N THR A 47 2.89 -0.42 2.33
CA THR A 47 3.02 0.91 2.93
C THR A 47 4.32 1.57 2.49
N TYR A 48 4.23 2.78 1.95
CA TYR A 48 5.34 3.62 1.54
C TYR A 48 5.32 4.92 2.36
N PHE A 49 6.49 5.42 2.68
CA PHE A 49 6.65 6.72 3.33
C PHE A 49 7.48 7.60 2.40
N LEU A 50 6.93 8.75 2.03
CA LEU A 50 7.62 9.69 1.15
C LEU A 50 7.75 11.05 1.81
N ASP A 51 8.86 11.70 1.53
CA ASP A 51 9.09 13.10 1.85
C ASP A 51 8.38 13.97 0.79
N MET A 52 7.30 14.62 1.19
CA MET A 52 6.49 15.43 0.29
C MET A 52 7.21 16.72 -0.14
N ASP A 53 8.30 17.12 0.54
CA ASP A 53 9.11 18.26 0.12
C ASP A 53 9.99 17.91 -1.11
N GLN A 54 10.13 16.61 -1.42
CA GLN A 54 10.81 16.10 -2.61
C GLN A 54 9.85 15.62 -3.71
N CYS A 55 8.54 15.78 -3.51
CA CYS A 55 7.50 15.36 -4.46
C CYS A 55 6.71 16.56 -4.99
N GLY A 56 6.16 16.41 -6.20
CA GLY A 56 5.18 17.37 -6.73
C GLY A 56 3.89 17.39 -5.91
N PRO A 57 2.98 18.35 -6.18
CA PRO A 57 1.77 18.53 -5.39
C PRO A 57 0.73 17.41 -5.59
N MET A 58 0.87 16.58 -6.62
CA MET A 58 -0.12 15.56 -6.98
C MET A 58 0.28 14.17 -6.52
N VAL A 59 -0.71 13.31 -6.31
CA VAL A 59 -0.49 11.91 -5.88
C VAL A 59 0.30 11.09 -6.90
N LEU A 60 0.22 11.45 -8.19
CA LEU A 60 0.97 10.77 -9.26
C LEU A 60 2.46 11.14 -9.27
N ASP A 61 2.83 12.27 -8.66
CA ASP A 61 4.23 12.71 -8.53
C ASP A 61 4.97 11.99 -7.40
N ALA A 62 4.25 11.23 -6.57
CA ALA A 62 4.73 10.49 -5.42
C ALA A 62 5.02 9.01 -5.75
#